data_AF-A0A9W7BJU0-F1
#
_entry.id   AF-A0A9W7BJU0-F1
#
_cell.length_a   1.000
_cell.length_b   1.000
_cell.length_c   1.000
_cell.angle_alpha   90.00
_cell.angle_beta   90.00
_cell.angle_gamma   90.00
#
_symmetry.space_group_name_H-M   'P 1'
#
loop_
_entity.id
_entity.type
_entity.pdbx_description
1 polymer ?
#
loop_
_entity_poly.entity_id
_entity_poly.type
_entity_poly.pdbx_seq_one_letter_code
_entity_poly.pdbx_strand_id
1 'polypeptide(L)'
;MSIKRRSHTLQRPGRAYHRLGRLGTSDTERECRSEAAALVTAYKLGLPCFAFRSNGLEAAALIKGSSEESNVDDLSGEGGIIKVLTWTLAPVAEEEMKHSQLVVSDPREAKGLWKRLNKIGIGIGEEREDLLCRFAMEQARAIVRDEKESIDQVAERLIGGAAAVGDLVSYLEGWEDEI
;
A
#
# COMPACT_ATOMS: atom_id res chain seq x y z
N MET A 1 49.20 -8.62 45.35
CA MET A 1 47.78 -8.35 45.66
C MET A 1 47.53 -6.85 45.66
N SER A 2 46.93 -6.30 44.61
CA SER A 2 45.94 -5.21 44.68
C SER A 2 45.46 -4.92 43.26
N ILE A 3 44.16 -5.04 43.06
CA ILE A 3 43.39 -4.85 41.84
C ILE A 3 42.74 -3.46 41.91
N LYS A 4 42.67 -2.75 40.77
CA LYS A 4 41.63 -1.78 40.32
C LYS A 4 42.30 -0.71 39.44
N ARG A 5 41.76 -0.24 38.31
CA ARG A 5 40.49 -0.44 37.58
C ARG A 5 40.77 -0.06 36.12
N ARG A 6 40.41 -0.93 35.16
CA ARG A 6 40.32 -0.56 33.74
C ARG A 6 39.05 0.25 33.52
N SER A 7 39.20 1.35 32.81
CA SER A 7 38.13 2.20 32.30
C SER A 7 37.22 1.37 31.39
N HIS A 8 35.99 1.10 31.82
CA HIS A 8 34.97 0.51 30.96
C HIS A 8 34.45 1.59 30.02
N THR A 9 34.76 1.42 28.74
CA THR A 9 34.12 2.08 27.61
C THR A 9 32.62 1.78 27.67
N LEU A 10 31.80 2.83 27.81
CA LEU A 10 30.35 2.76 27.71
C LEU A 10 29.94 2.28 26.33
N GLN A 11 29.74 0.97 26.20
CA GLN A 11 29.11 0.33 25.07
C GLN A 11 27.63 0.74 25.11
N ARG A 12 27.23 1.66 24.23
CA ARG A 12 25.83 2.08 24.08
C ARG A 12 24.98 0.84 23.75
N PRO A 13 23.97 0.47 24.55
CA PRO A 13 23.10 -0.65 24.21
C PRO A 13 22.35 -0.31 22.92
N GLY A 14 22.43 -1.27 22.01
CA GLY A 14 22.06 -1.13 20.62
C GLY A 14 20.57 -0.96 20.37
N ARG A 15 20.33 -0.52 19.13
CA ARG A 15 19.09 -0.49 18.37
C ARG A 15 18.35 -1.85 18.40
N ALA A 16 17.63 -2.13 19.49
CA ALA A 16 16.81 -3.36 19.61
C ALA A 16 15.31 -3.09 19.77
N TYR A 17 14.88 -1.82 19.87
CA TYR A 17 13.47 -1.49 20.14
C TYR A 17 12.58 -1.33 18.89
N HIS A 18 13.12 -1.40 17.68
CA HIS A 18 12.31 -1.30 16.44
C HIS A 18 11.91 -2.65 15.82
N ARG A 19 12.19 -3.79 16.47
CA ARG A 19 11.86 -5.13 15.94
C ARG A 19 11.18 -6.08 16.93
N LEU A 20 10.78 -5.61 18.10
CA LEU A 20 10.03 -6.44 19.06
C LEU A 20 8.50 -6.26 18.96
N GLY A 21 8.00 -5.24 18.25
CA GLY A 21 6.57 -5.06 17.96
C GLY A 21 6.00 -6.02 16.91
N ARG A 22 6.79 -6.99 16.42
CA ARG A 22 6.39 -7.99 15.41
C ARG A 22 6.20 -9.40 15.99
N LEU A 23 6.24 -9.54 17.32
CA LEU A 23 6.17 -10.82 18.02
C LEU A 23 5.01 -10.79 19.03
N GLY A 24 3.80 -10.93 18.53
CA GLY A 24 2.60 -11.07 19.32
C GLY A 24 1.39 -10.65 18.51
N THR A 25 0.65 -11.65 18.02
CA THR A 25 -0.58 -11.55 17.21
C THR A 25 -0.41 -10.80 15.88
N SER A 26 -0.57 -11.49 14.75
CA SER A 26 -0.89 -10.82 13.48
C SER A 26 -2.07 -9.89 13.75
N ASP A 27 -1.90 -8.59 13.53
CA ASP A 27 -2.97 -7.62 13.69
C ASP A 27 -3.90 -7.76 12.48
N THR A 28 -4.72 -8.81 12.51
CA THR A 28 -5.56 -9.23 11.39
C THR A 28 -6.52 -8.11 11.00
N GLU A 29 -7.04 -7.34 11.96
CA GLU A 29 -7.86 -6.17 11.66
C GLU A 29 -7.08 -5.15 10.80
N ARG A 30 -5.85 -4.86 11.21
CA ARG A 30 -5.00 -3.90 10.50
C ARG A 30 -4.56 -4.39 9.12
N GLU A 31 -4.33 -5.70 8.98
CA GLU A 31 -4.11 -6.34 7.69
C GLU A 31 -5.35 -6.20 6.80
N CYS A 32 -6.53 -6.60 7.27
CA CYS A 32 -7.78 -6.48 6.52
C CYS A 32 -8.11 -5.04 6.14
N ARG A 33 -7.83 -4.05 6.99
CA ARG A 33 -8.00 -2.63 6.67
C ARG A 33 -7.05 -2.14 5.59
N SER A 34 -5.78 -2.54 5.67
CA SER A 34 -4.79 -2.25 4.63
C SER A 34 -5.23 -2.85 3.28
N GLU A 35 -5.79 -4.05 3.33
CA GLU A 35 -6.30 -4.76 2.16
C GLU A 35 -7.58 -4.13 1.58
N ALA A 36 -8.49 -3.70 2.44
CA ALA A 36 -9.68 -2.96 2.06
C ALA A 36 -9.32 -1.62 1.39
N ALA A 37 -8.36 -0.88 1.95
CA ALA A 37 -7.92 0.39 1.38
C ALA A 37 -7.32 0.21 -0.02
N ALA A 38 -6.50 -0.83 -0.23
CA ALA A 38 -5.98 -1.16 -1.56
C ALA A 38 -7.11 -1.50 -2.55
N LEU A 39 -8.07 -2.33 -2.15
CA LEU A 39 -9.17 -2.76 -3.01
C LEU A 39 -10.06 -1.58 -3.42
N VAL A 40 -10.55 -0.81 -2.45
CA VAL A 40 -11.45 0.33 -2.69
C VAL A 40 -10.74 1.39 -3.54
N THR A 41 -9.46 1.65 -3.28
CA THR A 41 -8.69 2.61 -4.08
C THR A 41 -8.49 2.12 -5.51
N ALA A 42 -8.17 0.84 -5.72
CA ALA A 42 -8.07 0.29 -7.07
C ALA A 42 -9.38 0.46 -7.85
N TYR A 43 -10.49 0.08 -7.21
CA TYR A 43 -11.83 0.20 -7.78
C TYR A 43 -12.16 1.65 -8.19
N LYS A 44 -11.95 2.61 -7.29
CA LYS A 44 -12.23 4.04 -7.55
C LYS A 44 -11.35 4.65 -8.64
N LEU A 45 -10.12 4.15 -8.81
CA LEU A 45 -9.20 4.62 -9.86
C LEU A 45 -9.45 3.95 -11.22
N GLY A 46 -10.39 3.01 -11.30
CA GLY A 46 -10.62 2.18 -12.48
C GLY A 46 -9.48 1.20 -12.74
N LEU A 47 -8.69 0.89 -11.71
CA LEU A 47 -7.63 -0.10 -11.81
C LEU A 47 -8.22 -1.50 -11.58
N PRO A 48 -7.66 -2.53 -12.22
CA PRO A 48 -8.12 -3.87 -11.97
C PRO A 48 -7.93 -4.31 -10.51
N CYS A 49 -9.00 -4.81 -9.91
CA CYS A 49 -9.07 -5.19 -8.50
C CYS A 49 -8.49 -6.60 -8.26
N PHE A 50 -7.18 -6.79 -8.45
CA PHE A 50 -6.56 -8.13 -8.41
C PHE A 50 -5.85 -8.49 -7.11
N ALA A 51 -5.43 -7.51 -6.31
CA ALA A 51 -4.58 -7.77 -5.14
C ALA A 51 -5.02 -6.96 -3.92
N PHE A 52 -5.38 -7.69 -2.87
CA PHE A 52 -5.56 -7.17 -1.52
C PHE A 52 -4.29 -6.47 -1.02
N ARG A 53 -3.09 -6.86 -1.48
CA ARG A 53 -1.83 -6.15 -1.14
C ARG A 53 -1.14 -5.58 -2.38
N SER A 54 -1.24 -4.27 -2.52
CA SER A 54 -0.49 -3.51 -3.50
C SER A 54 1.01 -3.57 -3.19
N ASN A 55 1.81 -4.03 -4.15
CA ASN A 55 3.26 -4.05 -4.05
C ASN A 55 3.90 -3.60 -5.37
N GLY A 56 5.17 -3.19 -5.32
CA GLY A 56 5.84 -2.61 -6.46
C GLY A 56 6.07 -3.58 -7.63
N LEU A 57 6.03 -4.90 -7.40
CA LEU A 57 6.15 -5.90 -8.47
C LEU A 57 4.85 -6.00 -9.27
N GLU A 58 3.72 -6.20 -8.59
CA GLU A 58 2.40 -6.29 -9.22
C GLU A 58 2.03 -4.98 -9.90
N ALA A 59 2.34 -3.84 -9.28
CA ALA A 59 2.15 -2.53 -9.88
C ALA A 59 2.95 -2.36 -11.19
N ALA A 60 4.19 -2.85 -11.25
CA ALA A 60 4.98 -2.80 -12.47
C ALA A 60 4.46 -3.76 -13.55
N ALA A 61 3.99 -4.95 -13.14
CA ALA A 61 3.37 -5.91 -14.05
C ALA A 61 2.07 -5.34 -14.66
N LEU A 62 1.26 -4.64 -13.86
CA LEU A 62 0.04 -3.98 -14.31
C LEU A 62 0.32 -2.91 -15.38
N ILE A 63 1.30 -2.04 -15.14
CA ILE A 63 1.70 -0.99 -16.10
C ILE A 63 2.29 -1.60 -17.38
N LYS A 64 3.09 -2.67 -17.25
CA LYS A 64 3.65 -3.37 -18.41
C LYS A 64 2.55 -4.03 -19.24
N GLY A 65 1.60 -4.69 -18.59
CA GLY A 65 0.47 -5.35 -19.24
C GLY A 65 -0.44 -4.37 -19.99
N SER A 66 -0.71 -3.19 -19.42
CA SER A 66 -1.54 -2.17 -20.08
C SER A 66 -0.90 -1.60 -21.35
N SER A 67 0.43 -1.65 -21.47
CA SER A 67 1.14 -1.16 -22.66
C SER A 67 1.19 -2.20 -23.78
N GLU A 68 1.08 -3.50 -23.46
CA GLU A 68 1.17 -4.60 -24.43
C GLU A 68 -0.20 -4.94 -25.04
N GLU A 69 -1.27 -4.80 -24.27
CA GLU A 69 -2.63 -4.90 -24.76
C GLU A 69 -3.03 -3.56 -25.39
N SER A 70 -3.59 -3.58 -26.61
CA SER A 70 -4.14 -2.40 -27.30
C SER A 70 -5.45 -1.95 -26.65
N ASN A 71 -5.39 -1.68 -25.35
CA ASN A 71 -6.50 -1.44 -24.46
C ASN A 71 -6.79 0.06 -24.31
N VAL A 72 -7.99 0.39 -23.85
CA VAL A 72 -8.53 1.76 -23.81
C VAL A 72 -7.82 2.66 -22.77
N ASP A 73 -7.13 2.07 -21.79
CA ASP A 73 -6.42 2.77 -20.72
C ASP A 73 -4.93 2.39 -20.65
N ASP A 74 -4.09 3.14 -21.36
CA ASP A 74 -2.63 3.02 -21.25
C ASP A 74 -2.13 3.60 -19.91
N LEU A 75 -1.73 2.72 -18.98
CA LEU A 75 -1.19 3.11 -17.68
C LEU A 75 0.30 3.51 -17.71
N SER A 76 0.98 3.39 -18.86
CA SER A 76 2.40 3.75 -18.99
C SER A 76 2.64 5.26 -18.99
N GLY A 77 1.60 6.05 -19.27
CA GLY A 77 1.63 7.50 -19.15
C GLY A 77 1.68 7.99 -17.70
N GLU A 78 1.99 9.28 -17.53
CA GLU A 78 2.10 9.92 -16.20
C GLU A 78 0.83 9.79 -15.36
N GLY A 79 -0.34 9.98 -15.95
CA GLY A 79 -1.61 9.81 -15.24
C GLY A 79 -1.81 8.38 -14.75
N GLY A 80 -1.45 7.38 -15.56
CA GLY A 80 -1.53 5.97 -15.20
C GLY A 80 -0.57 5.59 -14.08
N ILE A 81 0.68 6.02 -14.18
CA ILE A 81 1.70 5.81 -13.15
C ILE A 81 1.26 6.44 -11.82
N ILE A 82 0.68 7.64 -11.85
CA ILE A 82 0.13 8.29 -10.65
C ILE A 82 -1.01 7.46 -10.05
N LYS A 83 -1.95 6.94 -10.86
CA LYS A 83 -3.03 6.06 -10.36
C LYS A 83 -2.45 4.83 -9.67
N VAL A 84 -1.49 4.15 -10.30
CA VAL A 84 -0.88 2.93 -9.76
C VAL A 84 -0.04 3.22 -8.51
N LEU A 85 0.67 4.36 -8.45
CA LEU A 85 1.35 4.82 -7.24
C LEU A 85 0.36 5.13 -6.12
N THR A 86 -0.76 5.78 -6.43
CA THR A 86 -1.82 6.11 -5.48
C THR A 86 -2.39 4.83 -4.87
N TRP A 87 -2.70 3.84 -5.70
CA TRP A 87 -3.10 2.50 -5.26
C TRP A 87 -2.03 1.84 -4.38
N THR A 88 -0.75 1.89 -4.78
CA THR A 88 0.37 1.32 -4.01
C THR A 88 0.53 1.94 -2.63
N LEU A 89 0.16 3.22 -2.49
CA LEU A 89 0.28 3.99 -1.25
C LEU A 89 -1.00 4.01 -0.41
N ALA A 90 -2.13 3.52 -0.93
CA ALA A 90 -3.39 3.50 -0.19
C ALA A 90 -3.31 2.75 1.17
N PRO A 91 -2.67 1.57 1.27
CA PRO A 91 -2.47 0.91 2.57
C PRO A 91 -1.66 1.75 3.56
N VAL A 92 -0.66 2.49 3.06
CA VAL A 92 0.17 3.37 3.88
C VAL A 92 -0.66 4.54 4.38
N ALA A 93 -1.47 5.15 3.53
CA ALA A 93 -2.35 6.25 3.90
C ALA A 93 -3.35 5.82 4.99
N GLU A 94 -4.01 4.67 4.82
CA GLU A 94 -4.95 4.13 5.80
C GLU A 94 -4.27 3.83 7.15
N GLU A 95 -3.09 3.21 7.11
CA GLU A 95 -2.37 2.86 8.33
C GLU A 95 -1.82 4.09 9.07
N GLU A 96 -1.29 5.10 8.34
CA GLU A 96 -0.81 6.36 8.93
C GLU A 96 -1.94 7.18 9.58
N MET A 97 -3.16 7.09 9.02
CA MET A 97 -4.31 7.82 9.55
C MET A 97 -4.81 7.25 10.88
N LYS A 98 -4.61 5.95 11.13
CA LYS A 98 -5.11 5.24 12.33
C LYS A 98 -4.02 4.90 13.34
N HIS A 99 -2.76 4.78 12.91
CA HIS A 99 -1.66 4.30 13.75
C HIS A 99 -0.43 5.19 13.65
N SER A 100 0.26 5.39 14.78
CA SER A 100 1.48 6.21 14.85
C SER A 100 2.73 5.56 14.23
N GLN A 101 2.68 4.28 13.93
CA GLN A 101 3.78 3.49 13.38
C GLN A 101 3.23 2.62 12.27
N LEU A 102 4.00 2.34 11.22
CA LEU A 102 3.65 1.40 10.17
C LEU A 102 4.17 0.00 10.51
N VAL A 103 3.31 -1.02 10.39
CA VAL A 103 3.60 -2.41 10.74
C VAL A 103 3.31 -3.33 9.56
N VAL A 104 2.18 -3.10 8.89
CA VAL A 104 1.65 -3.92 7.79
C VAL A 104 2.05 -3.34 6.43
N SER A 105 1.83 -2.05 6.21
CA SER A 105 2.17 -1.40 4.94
C SER A 105 3.65 -1.01 4.87
N ASP A 106 4.19 -0.91 3.65
CA ASP A 106 5.56 -0.44 3.42
C ASP A 106 5.58 0.68 2.37
N PRO A 107 5.89 1.94 2.75
CA PRO A 107 5.99 3.05 1.80
C PRO A 107 7.13 2.88 0.79
N ARG A 108 8.05 1.95 1.03
CA ARG A 108 9.15 1.64 0.10
C ARG A 108 8.67 0.90 -1.14
N GLU A 109 7.47 0.34 -1.14
CA GLU A 109 6.89 -0.32 -2.31
C GLU A 109 6.74 0.65 -3.50
N ALA A 110 6.41 1.92 -3.25
CA ALA A 110 6.39 2.96 -4.29
C ALA A 110 7.78 3.18 -4.93
N LYS A 111 8.86 3.17 -4.13
CA LYS A 111 10.24 3.21 -4.65
C LYS A 111 10.60 1.92 -5.37
N GLY A 112 10.08 0.79 -4.90
CA GLY A 112 10.22 -0.52 -5.52
C GLY A 112 9.60 -0.59 -6.90
N LEU A 113 8.43 0.04 -7.08
CA LEU A 113 7.77 0.24 -8.37
C LEU A 113 8.65 1.09 -9.29
N TRP A 114 9.11 2.25 -8.82
CA TRP A 114 9.90 3.18 -9.62
C TRP A 114 11.17 2.53 -10.21
N LYS A 115 11.92 1.81 -9.36
CA LYS A 115 13.10 1.04 -9.80
C LYS A 115 12.79 0.04 -10.91
N ARG A 116 11.61 -0.58 -10.87
CA ARG A 116 11.18 -1.54 -11.88
C ARG A 116 10.77 -0.84 -13.17
N LEU A 117 10.03 0.27 -13.09
CA LEU A 117 9.65 1.09 -14.24
C LEU A 117 10.88 1.61 -15.01
N ASN A 118 11.90 2.10 -14.30
CA ASN A 118 13.16 2.52 -14.91
C ASN A 118 13.87 1.35 -15.61
N LYS A 119 13.84 0.17 -15.00
CA LYS A 119 14.47 -1.04 -15.58
C LYS A 119 13.79 -1.49 -16.88
N ILE A 120 12.48 -1.29 -17.01
CA ILE A 120 11.70 -1.65 -18.22
C ILE A 120 11.56 -0.49 -19.22
N GLY A 121 12.17 0.67 -18.96
CA GLY A 121 12.19 1.81 -19.88
C GLY A 121 10.90 2.65 -19.91
N ILE A 122 10.02 2.50 -18.91
CA ILE A 122 8.74 3.25 -18.80
C ILE A 122 8.86 4.45 -17.84
N GLY A 123 10.01 4.61 -17.18
CA GLY A 123 10.23 5.67 -16.19
C GLY A 123 10.12 7.09 -16.75
N ILE A 124 9.42 7.97 -16.03
CA ILE A 124 9.20 9.40 -16.40
C ILE A 124 10.37 10.30 -15.91
N GLY A 125 11.55 9.72 -15.70
CA GLY A 125 12.77 10.41 -15.28
C GLY A 125 12.95 10.51 -13.76
N GLU A 126 14.13 10.11 -13.26
CA GLU A 126 14.43 9.95 -11.81
C GLU A 126 14.14 11.20 -10.96
N GLU A 127 14.32 12.40 -11.51
CA GLU A 127 14.10 13.66 -10.80
C GLU A 127 12.63 13.88 -10.38
N ARG A 128 11.69 13.18 -11.02
CA ARG A 128 10.26 13.30 -10.75
C ARG A 128 9.73 12.29 -9.74
N GLU A 129 10.53 11.29 -9.34
CA GLU A 129 10.12 10.23 -8.39
C GLU A 129 9.51 10.81 -7.13
N ASP A 130 10.25 11.69 -6.45
CA ASP A 130 9.87 12.27 -5.16
C ASP A 130 8.60 13.12 -5.27
N LEU A 131 8.45 13.87 -6.36
CA LEU A 131 7.29 14.72 -6.60
C LEU A 131 6.03 13.88 -6.83
N LEU A 132 6.12 12.86 -7.69
CA LEU A 132 5.00 11.98 -8.02
C LEU A 132 4.60 11.12 -6.82
N CYS A 133 5.57 10.62 -6.03
CA CYS A 133 5.27 9.87 -4.81
C CYS A 133 4.52 10.72 -3.78
N ARG A 134 4.91 12.00 -3.59
CA ARG A 134 4.20 12.92 -2.69
C ARG A 134 2.78 13.20 -3.19
N PHE A 135 2.64 13.48 -4.48
CA PHE A 135 1.33 13.74 -5.08
C PHE A 135 0.40 12.52 -4.99
N ALA A 136 0.91 11.32 -5.28
CA ALA A 136 0.18 10.07 -5.13
C ALA A 136 -0.20 9.78 -3.67
N MET A 137 0.67 10.10 -2.71
CA MET A 137 0.36 9.94 -1.29
C MET A 137 -0.78 10.87 -0.83
N GLU A 138 -0.78 12.13 -1.27
CA GLU A 138 -1.88 13.05 -0.96
C GLU A 138 -3.20 12.62 -1.61
N GLN A 139 -3.17 12.10 -2.84
CA GLN A 139 -4.35 11.50 -3.45
C GLN A 139 -4.82 10.25 -2.69
N ALA A 140 -3.91 9.39 -2.26
CA ALA A 140 -4.25 8.20 -1.48
C ALA A 140 -4.93 8.59 -0.16
N ARG A 141 -4.40 9.61 0.53
CA ARG A 141 -5.01 10.17 1.75
C ARG A 141 -6.38 10.79 1.51
N ALA A 142 -6.60 11.42 0.35
CA ALA A 142 -7.90 11.97 -0.02
C ALA A 142 -8.91 10.83 -0.23
N ILE A 143 -8.57 9.85 -1.08
CA ILE A 143 -9.44 8.70 -1.37
C ILE A 143 -9.78 7.92 -0.11
N VAL A 144 -8.78 7.58 0.72
CA VAL A 144 -8.99 6.82 1.96
C VAL A 144 -9.90 7.58 2.94
N ARG A 145 -9.81 8.91 2.97
CA ARG A 145 -10.66 9.74 3.82
C ARG A 145 -12.09 9.79 3.30
N ASP A 146 -12.26 9.98 2.00
CA ASP A 146 -13.56 10.15 1.36
C ASP A 146 -14.33 8.82 1.33
N GLU A 147 -13.61 7.70 1.19
CA GLU A 147 -14.16 6.35 1.10
C GLU A 147 -14.06 5.57 2.43
N LYS A 148 -13.92 6.29 3.55
CA LYS A 148 -13.74 5.70 4.88
C LYS A 148 -14.80 4.64 5.21
N GLU A 149 -16.07 4.95 4.91
CA GLU A 149 -17.19 4.05 5.20
C GLU A 149 -17.09 2.75 4.40
N SER A 150 -16.83 2.85 3.09
CA SER A 150 -16.62 1.67 2.23
C SER A 150 -15.42 0.85 2.67
N ILE A 151 -14.31 1.49 3.08
CA ILE A 151 -13.12 0.80 3.58
C ILE A 151 -13.43 0.08 4.91
N ASP A 152 -14.12 0.74 5.84
CA ASP A 152 -14.50 0.14 7.12
C ASP A 152 -15.39 -1.10 6.89
N GLN A 153 -16.36 -1.03 5.98
CA GLN A 153 -17.28 -2.13 5.67
C GLN A 153 -16.61 -3.29 4.90
N VAL A 154 -15.72 -2.99 3.95
CA VAL A 154 -14.92 -4.01 3.26
C VAL A 154 -13.97 -4.70 4.24
N ALA A 155 -13.35 -3.94 5.16
CA ALA A 155 -12.49 -4.51 6.18
C ALA A 155 -13.24 -5.46 7.12
N GLU A 156 -14.46 -5.10 7.56
CA GLU A 156 -15.31 -5.98 8.39
C GLU A 156 -15.64 -7.29 7.67
N ARG A 157 -15.98 -7.22 6.38
CA ARG A 157 -16.25 -8.42 5.55
C ARG A 157 -15.01 -9.30 5.40
N LEU A 158 -13.83 -8.70 5.22
CA LEU A 158 -12.54 -9.42 5.16
C LEU A 158 -12.20 -10.10 6.50
N ILE A 159 -12.43 -9.41 7.62
CA ILE A 159 -12.22 -9.97 8.98
C ILE A 159 -13.15 -11.17 9.22
N GLY A 160 -14.38 -11.12 8.70
CA GLY A 160 -15.33 -12.24 8.75
C GLY A 160 -14.89 -13.48 7.97
N GLY A 161 -13.88 -13.37 7.09
CA GLY A 161 -13.25 -14.50 6.39
C GLY A 161 -14.11 -15.17 5.31
N ALA A 162 -15.28 -14.62 4.99
CA ALA A 162 -16.26 -15.21 4.08
C ALA A 162 -16.42 -14.47 2.74
N ALA A 163 -15.76 -13.32 2.56
CA ALA A 163 -15.93 -12.48 1.38
C ALA A 163 -14.90 -12.79 0.29
N ALA A 164 -15.38 -13.19 -0.89
CA ALA A 164 -14.58 -13.19 -2.11
C ALA A 164 -14.53 -11.79 -2.71
N VAL A 165 -13.56 -11.53 -3.61
CA VAL A 165 -13.45 -10.24 -4.32
C VAL A 165 -14.75 -9.87 -5.02
N GLY A 166 -15.46 -10.84 -5.60
CA GLY A 166 -16.75 -10.62 -6.27
C GLY A 166 -17.84 -10.11 -5.32
N ASP A 167 -17.89 -10.59 -4.09
CA ASP A 167 -18.86 -10.13 -3.08
C ASP A 167 -18.58 -8.68 -2.68
N LEU A 168 -17.29 -8.35 -2.50
CA LEU A 168 -16.86 -7.00 -2.15
C LEU A 168 -17.16 -5.99 -3.27
N VAL A 169 -16.95 -6.38 -4.53
CA VAL A 169 -17.29 -5.55 -5.69
C VAL A 169 -18.80 -5.38 -5.82
N SER A 170 -19.58 -6.47 -5.66
CA SER A 170 -21.05 -6.41 -5.71
C SER A 170 -21.61 -5.45 -4.66
N TYR A 171 -21.02 -5.45 -3.47
CA TYR A 171 -21.34 -4.48 -2.43
C TYR A 171 -20.97 -3.04 -2.84
N LEU A 172 -19.78 -2.80 -3.38
CA LEU A 172 -19.35 -1.46 -3.83
C LEU A 172 -20.23 -0.89 -4.95
N GLU A 173 -20.85 -1.77 -5.75
CA GLU A 173 -21.81 -1.42 -6.81
C GLU A 173 -23.26 -1.27 -6.29
N GLY A 174 -23.52 -1.61 -5.02
CA GLY A 174 -24.85 -1.52 -4.40
C GLY A 174 -25.82 -2.64 -4.82
N TRP A 175 -25.32 -3.77 -5.33
CA TRP A 175 -26.16 -4.87 -5.82
C TRP A 175 -26.78 -5.72 -4.69
N GLU A 176 -26.32 -5.58 -3.46
CA GLU A 176 -26.84 -6.33 -2.30
C GLU A 176 -28.23 -5.82 -1.83
N ASP A 177 -28.65 -4.60 -2.22
CA ASP A 177 -29.94 -4.02 -1.82
C ASP A 177 -31.12 -4.41 -2.74
N GLU A 178 -30.87 -5.18 -3.80
CA GLU A 178 -31.89 -5.54 -4.82
C GLU A 178 -32.41 -7.00 -4.70
N ILE A 179 -32.08 -7.73 -3.63
CA ILE A 179 -32.52 -9.13 -3.41
C ILE A 179 -33.50 -9.25 -2.23
#